data_AF-A0A0S7Z613-F1
#
_entry.id   AF-A0A0S7Z613-F1
#
_cell.length_a   1.000
_cell.length_b   1.000
_cell.length_c   1.000
_cell.angle_alpha   90.00
_cell.angle_beta   90.00
_cell.angle_gamma   90.00
#
_symmetry.space_group_name_H-M   'P 1'
#
loop_
_entity.id
_entity.type
_entity.pdbx_description
1 polymer ?
#
loop_
_entity_poly.entity_id
_entity_poly.type
_entity_poly.pdbx_seq_one_letter_code
_entity_poly.pdbx_strand_id
1 'polypeptide(L)' 'WEYDSTREVQAVDGSTARGGSFGGGAGPIVQDGMLFAASGYGIYFHMPGNVLMAFGLPED' A
#
# COMPACT_ATOMS: atom_id res chain seq x y z
N TRP A 1 -12.00 2.61 8.52
CA TRP A 1 -11.84 3.51 7.37
C TRP A 1 -11.71 2.68 6.10
N GLU A 2 -11.75 3.30 4.93
CA GLU A 2 -11.44 2.64 3.65
C GLU A 2 -10.43 3.48 2.89
N TYR A 3 -9.59 2.82 2.10
CA TYR A 3 -8.63 3.47 1.22
C TYR A 3 -8.52 2.69 -0.09
N ASP A 4 -8.82 3.36 -1.21
CA ASP A 4 -8.59 2.78 -2.54
C ASP A 4 -7.09 2.82 -2.86
N SER A 5 -6.43 1.66 -2.81
CA SER A 5 -5.00 1.53 -3.11
C SER A 5 -4.63 1.76 -4.58
N THR A 6 -5.61 1.81 -5.49
CA THR A 6 -5.38 1.94 -6.93
C THR A 6 -5.29 3.38 -7.41
N ARG A 7 -5.55 4.35 -6.52
CA ARG A 7 -5.32 5.76 -6.78
C ARG A 7 -3.83 6.07 -6.89
N GLU A 8 -3.51 7.12 -7.64
CA GLU A 8 -2.16 7.67 -7.64
C GLU A 8 -1.85 8.36 -6.31
N VAL A 9 -0.61 8.19 -5.86
CA VAL A 9 -0.07 8.82 -4.66
C VAL A 9 1.29 9.42 -4.95
N GLN A 10 1.63 10.49 -4.25
CA GLN A 10 3.01 10.94 -4.14
C GLN A 10 3.71 10.17 -3.03
N ALA A 11 4.76 9.45 -3.40
CA ALA A 11 5.63 8.77 -2.46
C ALA A 11 6.55 9.76 -1.74
N VAL A 12 7.16 9.31 -0.64
CA VAL A 12 8.05 10.12 0.20
C VAL A 12 9.33 10.57 -0.52
N ASP A 13 9.71 9.89 -1.60
CA ASP A 13 10.85 10.24 -2.46
C ASP A 13 10.47 11.24 -3.57
N GLY A 14 9.21 11.67 -3.62
CA GLY A 14 8.70 12.59 -4.63
C GLY A 14 8.31 11.93 -5.95
N SER A 15 8.39 10.61 -6.09
CA SER A 15 7.87 9.89 -7.26
C SER A 15 6.35 9.70 -7.17
N THR A 16 5.70 9.60 -8.34
CA THR A 16 4.29 9.18 -8.42
C THR A 16 4.22 7.66 -8.45
N ALA A 17 3.40 7.09 -7.58
CA ALA A 17 3.22 5.65 -7.47
C ALA A 17 1.74 5.28 -7.49
N ARG A 18 1.46 4.01 -7.81
CA ARG A 18 0.10 3.47 -7.87
C ARG A 18 0.08 2.03 -7.36
N GLY A 19 -0.84 1.73 -6.46
CA GLY A 19 -1.03 0.38 -5.95
C GLY A 19 -1.81 -0.52 -6.92
N GLY A 20 -2.00 -1.76 -6.49
CA GLY A 20 -2.72 -2.80 -7.20
C GLY A 20 -3.31 -3.84 -6.25
N SER A 21 -3.33 -5.10 -6.67
CA SER A 21 -3.87 -6.20 -5.86
C SER A 21 -2.97 -6.50 -4.66
N PHE A 22 -3.54 -7.14 -3.64
CA PHE A 22 -2.80 -7.65 -2.49
C PHE A 22 -2.52 -9.14 -2.65
N GLY A 23 -1.27 -9.56 -2.42
CA GLY A 23 -0.84 -10.96 -2.50
C GLY A 23 -0.77 -11.63 -1.13
N GLY A 24 -1.32 -12.84 -0.99
CA GLY A 24 -1.51 -13.50 0.31
C GLY A 24 -0.25 -13.81 1.12
N GLY A 25 0.94 -13.89 0.50
CA GLY A 25 2.21 -14.10 1.20
C GLY A 25 2.78 -12.85 1.88
N ALA A 26 2.29 -11.66 1.52
CA ALA A 26 2.73 -10.37 2.04
C ALA A 26 1.52 -9.60 2.61
N GLY A 27 0.85 -10.23 3.58
CA GLY A 27 -0.25 -9.60 4.30
C GLY A 27 0.19 -8.33 5.05
N PRO A 28 -0.76 -7.47 5.45
CA PRO A 28 -0.44 -6.26 6.18
C PRO A 28 0.21 -6.54 7.54
N ILE A 29 1.14 -5.68 7.93
CA ILE A 29 1.91 -5.78 9.18
C ILE A 29 1.57 -4.57 10.05
N VAL A 30 1.39 -4.79 11.36
CA VAL A 30 1.23 -3.72 12.35
C VAL A 30 2.44 -3.69 13.27
N GLN A 31 3.09 -2.54 13.38
CA GLN A 31 4.27 -2.34 14.21
C GLN A 31 4.35 -0.87 14.65
N ASP A 32 4.65 -0.61 15.93
CA ASP A 32 4.84 0.73 16.49
C ASP A 32 3.72 1.75 16.17
N GLY A 33 2.47 1.29 16.24
CA GLY A 33 1.28 2.12 15.98
C GLY A 33 0.98 2.38 14.49
N MET A 34 1.76 1.79 13.59
CA MET A 34 1.61 1.95 12.14
C MET A 34 1.12 0.64 11.49
N LEU A 35 0.26 0.78 10.48
CA LEU A 35 -0.16 -0.30 9.58
C LEU A 35 0.59 -0.19 8.25
N PHE A 36 1.31 -1.23 7.88
CA PHE A 36 2.03 -1.33 6.61
C PHE A 36 1.37 -2.33 5.68
N ALA A 37 1.15 -1.95 4.41
CA ALA A 37 0.56 -2.82 3.41
C ALA A 37 1.23 -2.64 2.04
N ALA A 38 1.81 -3.73 1.52
CA ALA A 38 2.34 -3.77 0.16
C ALA A 38 1.20 -3.97 -0.84
N SER A 39 1.04 -3.04 -1.78
CA SER A 39 0.01 -3.07 -2.80
C SER A 39 0.64 -3.15 -4.19
N GLY A 40 0.30 -4.23 -4.89
CA GLY A 40 0.91 -4.65 -6.14
C GLY A 40 1.22 -6.13 -6.10
N TYR A 41 0.48 -6.91 -6.88
CA TYR A 41 0.72 -8.34 -7.02
C TYR A 41 0.64 -8.67 -8.51
N GLY A 42 1.79 -8.75 -9.16
CA GLY A 42 1.87 -8.89 -10.62
C GLY A 42 1.83 -10.32 -11.13
N ILE A 43 1.73 -11.32 -10.26
CA ILE A 43 1.64 -12.73 -10.67
C ILE A 43 0.18 -13.14 -10.89
N TYR A 44 -0.05 -14.17 -11.71
CA TYR A 44 -1.38 -14.71 -12.01
C TYR A 44 -2.42 -13.68 -12.51
N PHE A 45 -1.97 -12.70 -13.31
CA PHE A 45 -2.84 -11.64 -13.88
C PHE A 45 -3.56 -10.76 -12.85
N HIS A 46 -3.07 -10.75 -11.61
CA HIS A 46 -3.50 -9.77 -10.62
C HIS A 46 -2.99 -8.36 -10.97
N MET A 47 -3.57 -7.34 -10.34
CA MET A 47 -3.23 -5.96 -10.65
C MET A 47 -1.82 -5.63 -10.13
N PRO A 48 -0.89 -5.21 -11.01
CA PRO A 48 0.42 -4.75 -10.59
C PRO A 48 0.31 -3.43 -9.83
N GLY A 49 1.35 -3.12 -9.05
CA GLY A 49 1.45 -1.89 -8.26
C GLY A 49 2.83 -1.79 -7.64
N ASN A 50 3.22 -0.60 -7.22
CA ASN A 50 4.56 -0.31 -6.70
C ASN A 50 4.53 0.48 -5.38
N VAL A 51 3.48 0.30 -4.57
CA VAL A 51 3.28 1.10 -3.35
C VAL A 51 3.42 0.25 -2.09
N LEU A 52 4.25 0.71 -1.16
CA LEU A 52 4.16 0.34 0.25
C LEU A 52 3.42 1.46 0.99
N MET A 53 2.21 1.18 1.47
CA MET A 53 1.43 2.14 2.25
C MET A 53 1.78 2.02 3.74
N ALA A 54 1.82 3.16 4.42
CA ALA A 54 1.98 3.25 5.87
C ALA A 54 0.88 4.17 6.42
N PHE A 55 0.04 3.64 7.31
CA PHE A 55 -1.06 4.37 7.94
C PHE A 55 -0.81 4.49 9.43
N GLY A 56 -0.91 5.71 9.96
CA GLY A 56 -0.95 5.99 11.39
C GLY A 56 -2.35 6.37 11.85
N LEU A 57 -2.53 6.49 13.16
CA LEU A 57 -3.67 7.23 13.70
C LEU A 57 -3.56 8.71 13.34
N PRO A 58 -4.67 9.46 13.29
CA PRO A 58 -4.61 10.91 13.19
C PRO A 58 -3.69 11.48 14.28
N GLU A 59 -2.84 12.44 13.92
CA GLU A 59 -2.12 13.26 14.89
C GLU A 59 -3.13 14.21 15.55
N ASP A 60 -2.93 14.52 16.83
CA ASP A 60 -3.75 15.47 17.60
C ASP A 60 -3.55 16.93 17.15
#